data_AF-A0A1Z8A0Z2-F1
#
_entry.id   AF-A0A1Z8A0Z2-F1
#
_cell.length_a   1.000
_cell.length_b   1.000
_cell.length_c   1.000
_cell.angle_alpha   90.00
_cell.angle_beta   90.00
_cell.angle_gamma   90.00
#
_symmetry.space_group_name_H-M   'P 1'
#
loop_
_entity.id
_entity.type
_entity.pdbx_description
1 polymer ?
#
loop_
_entity_poly.entity_id
_entity_poly.type
_entity_poly.pdbx_seq_one_letter_code
_entity_poly.pdbx_strand_id
1 'polypeptide(L)'
;RGTLYNSVGDKDALFKRCLEAYSGLVDQLFSGTLLNVAKPAQQRMGSFLQLSFADSDMSKLGCLMVNTLCEDDRVVCDVKHLSSTVLTKMEAGFERCFLDVQEAASMKLSPQTAASIMATQIKGARVRQREGVSNQVIVKDLQDLLQQLMA
;
A
#
# COMPACT_ATOMS: atom_id res chain seq x y z
N ARG A 1 5.70 9.17 32.87
CA ARG A 1 5.35 7.72 32.75
C ARG A 1 3.86 7.40 33.02
N GLY A 2 3.03 8.31 33.58
CA GLY A 2 1.65 8.00 33.99
C GLY A 2 0.51 8.24 32.97
N THR A 3 0.72 8.98 31.87
CA THR A 3 -0.36 9.31 30.90
C THR A 3 -0.57 8.25 29.82
N LEU A 4 0.48 7.52 29.45
CA LEU A 4 0.45 6.48 28.42
C LEU A 4 -0.30 5.23 28.92
N TYR A 5 0.16 4.60 30.00
CA TYR A 5 -0.49 3.39 30.52
C TYR A 5 -1.93 3.62 30.99
N ASN A 6 -2.27 4.82 31.48
CA ASN A 6 -3.64 5.17 31.87
C ASN A 6 -4.61 5.36 30.69
N SER A 7 -4.12 5.58 29.46
CA SER A 7 -4.98 5.84 28.29
C SER A 7 -5.08 4.68 27.30
N VAL A 8 -4.07 3.79 27.25
CA VAL A 8 -3.98 2.69 26.27
C VAL A 8 -3.85 1.30 26.89
N GLY A 9 -3.68 1.15 28.20
CA GLY A 9 -3.54 -0.16 28.85
C GLY A 9 -2.11 -0.68 28.75
N ASP A 10 -1.78 -1.45 27.71
CA ASP A 10 -0.45 -2.03 27.47
C ASP A 10 0.17 -1.62 26.11
N LYS A 11 1.41 -2.05 25.87
CA LYS A 11 2.19 -1.74 24.66
C LYS A 11 1.52 -2.30 23.38
N ASP A 12 0.88 -3.45 23.48
CA ASP A 12 0.30 -4.14 22.34
C ASP A 12 -1.02 -3.46 21.92
N ALA A 13 -1.83 -3.04 22.90
CA ALA A 13 -3.01 -2.22 22.70
C ALA A 13 -2.67 -0.85 22.09
N LEU A 14 -1.58 -0.21 22.52
CA LEU A 14 -1.08 1.01 21.90
C LEU A 14 -0.69 0.77 20.43
N PHE A 15 0.09 -0.29 20.16
CA PHE A 15 0.53 -0.60 18.80
C PHE A 15 -0.66 -0.90 17.88
N LYS A 16 -1.63 -1.68 18.36
CA LYS A 16 -2.87 -1.98 17.62
C LYS A 16 -3.64 -0.71 17.27
N ARG A 17 -3.84 0.22 18.23
CA ARG A 17 -4.50 1.51 17.96
C ARG A 17 -3.74 2.37 16.95
N CYS A 18 -2.41 2.41 17.02
CA CYS A 18 -1.59 3.10 16.02
C CYS A 18 -1.76 2.48 14.63
N LEU A 19 -1.80 1.15 14.56
CA LEU A 19 -1.98 0.43 13.30
C LEU A 19 -3.38 0.64 12.72
N GLU A 20 -4.43 0.64 13.55
CA GLU A 20 -5.81 0.96 13.16
C GLU A 20 -5.92 2.40 12.63
N ALA A 21 -5.30 3.36 13.31
CA ALA A 21 -5.25 4.75 12.84
C ALA A 21 -4.53 4.86 11.49
N TYR A 22 -3.38 4.19 11.33
CA TYR A 22 -2.66 4.13 10.07
C TYR A 22 -3.48 3.45 8.97
N SER A 23 -4.20 2.37 9.28
CA SER A 23 -5.12 1.70 8.37
C SER A 23 -6.19 2.66 7.85
N GLY A 24 -6.77 3.49 8.72
CA GLY A 24 -7.75 4.50 8.33
C GLY A 24 -7.20 5.51 7.32
N LEU A 25 -5.95 5.95 7.49
CA LEU A 25 -5.28 6.84 6.52
C LEU A 25 -5.03 6.15 5.18
N VAL A 26 -4.62 4.89 5.19
CA VAL A 26 -4.41 4.09 3.98
C VAL A 26 -5.74 3.83 3.26
N ASP A 27 -6.83 3.60 4.00
CA ASP A 27 -8.17 3.42 3.44
C ASP A 27 -8.71 4.70 2.77
N GLN A 28 -8.42 5.87 3.35
CA GLN A 28 -8.71 7.16 2.73
C GLN A 28 -7.93 7.32 1.43
N LEU A 29 -6.64 6.97 1.42
CA LEU A 29 -5.83 6.96 0.20
C LEU A 29 -6.44 6.04 -0.87
N PHE A 30 -6.81 4.80 -0.54
CA PHE A 30 -7.46 3.89 -1.49
C PHE A 30 -8.78 4.45 -2.04
N SER A 31 -9.62 4.99 -1.16
CA SER A 31 -10.93 5.55 -1.53
C SER A 31 -10.79 6.77 -2.44
N GLY A 32 -9.78 7.61 -2.21
CA GLY A 32 -9.47 8.76 -3.06
C GLY A 32 -8.83 8.40 -4.40
N THR A 33 -8.27 7.19 -4.53
CA THR A 33 -7.46 6.76 -5.69
C THR A 33 -7.96 5.46 -6.31
N LEU A 34 -7.39 4.30 -5.96
CA LEU A 34 -7.67 2.99 -6.58
C LEU A 34 -9.16 2.65 -6.67
N LEU A 35 -9.92 3.01 -5.64
CA LEU A 35 -11.35 2.70 -5.53
C LEU A 35 -12.26 3.82 -6.04
N ASN A 36 -11.69 4.93 -6.53
CA ASN A 36 -12.44 6.06 -7.04
C ASN A 36 -12.94 5.83 -8.48
N VAL A 37 -14.05 5.09 -8.61
CA VAL A 37 -14.64 4.72 -9.91
C VAL A 37 -15.10 5.92 -10.76
N ALA A 38 -15.14 7.13 -10.21
CA ALA A 38 -15.42 8.35 -10.97
C ALA A 38 -14.23 8.80 -11.84
N LYS A 39 -13.06 8.16 -11.72
CA LYS A 39 -11.85 8.44 -12.51
C LYS A 39 -11.47 7.25 -13.38
N PRO A 40 -10.85 7.47 -14.56
CA PRO A 40 -10.28 6.40 -15.38
C PRO A 40 -9.27 5.55 -14.59
N ALA A 41 -9.22 4.25 -14.85
CA ALA A 41 -8.36 3.30 -14.12
C ALA A 41 -6.88 3.71 -14.11
N GLN A 42 -6.37 4.19 -15.25
CA GLN A 42 -4.99 4.70 -15.37
C GLN A 42 -4.73 5.88 -14.42
N GLN A 43 -5.69 6.80 -14.33
CA GLN A 43 -5.58 7.94 -13.41
C GLN A 43 -5.64 7.49 -11.96
N ARG A 44 -6.53 6.56 -11.61
CA ARG A 44 -6.61 6.00 -10.25
C ARG A 44 -5.29 5.39 -9.79
N MET A 45 -4.71 4.52 -10.61
CA MET A 45 -3.43 3.87 -10.31
C MET A 45 -2.27 4.89 -10.25
N GLY A 46 -2.20 5.83 -11.20
CA GLY A 46 -1.19 6.87 -11.22
C GLY A 46 -1.24 7.78 -9.99
N SER A 47 -2.44 8.24 -9.61
CA SER A 47 -2.65 9.05 -8.41
C SER A 47 -2.32 8.28 -7.13
N PHE A 48 -2.65 6.99 -7.07
CA PHE A 48 -2.25 6.14 -5.94
C PHE A 48 -0.73 6.10 -5.77
N LEU A 49 0.02 5.87 -6.86
CA LEU A 49 1.49 5.82 -6.81
C LEU A 49 2.09 7.17 -6.37
N GLN A 50 1.60 8.28 -6.93
CA GLN A 50 2.08 9.62 -6.58
C GLN A 50 1.82 9.96 -5.11
N LEU A 51 0.61 9.74 -4.62
CA LEU A 51 0.24 10.07 -3.24
C LEU A 51 0.87 9.10 -2.23
N SER A 52 1.01 7.82 -2.60
CA SER A 52 1.66 6.79 -1.76
C SER A 52 3.11 7.12 -1.42
N PHE A 53 3.82 7.77 -2.34
CA PHE A 53 5.25 8.07 -2.23
C PHE A 53 5.52 9.57 -2.25
N ALA A 54 4.53 10.40 -1.88
CA ALA A 54 4.77 11.82 -1.70
C ALA A 54 5.86 12.06 -0.65
N ASP A 55 6.68 13.10 -0.86
CA ASP A 55 7.74 13.44 0.08
C ASP A 55 7.16 13.86 1.43
N SER A 56 7.74 13.29 2.49
CA SER A 56 7.41 13.58 3.87
C SER A 56 8.62 13.25 4.74
N ASP A 57 8.74 13.89 5.90
CA ASP A 57 9.81 13.56 6.86
C ASP A 57 9.75 12.09 7.32
N MET A 58 8.56 11.48 7.22
CA MET A 58 8.30 10.09 7.60
C MET A 58 8.59 9.08 6.48
N SER A 59 8.87 9.54 5.26
CA SER A 59 9.12 8.67 4.10
C SER A 59 10.25 7.67 4.33
N LYS A 60 11.26 8.05 5.13
CA LYS A 60 12.40 7.19 5.51
C LYS A 60 12.02 6.02 6.41
N LEU A 61 10.83 6.03 7.02
CA LEU A 61 10.33 4.97 7.89
C LEU A 61 9.64 3.83 7.11
N GLY A 62 9.34 4.04 5.82
CA GLY A 62 8.64 3.08 4.97
C GLY A 62 7.16 2.92 5.33
N CYS A 63 6.60 1.73 5.09
CA CYS A 63 5.19 1.43 5.37
C CYS A 63 5.05 0.64 6.67
N LEU A 64 4.26 1.16 7.61
CA LEU A 64 4.03 0.52 8.91
C LEU A 64 3.44 -0.91 8.75
N MET A 65 2.51 -1.09 7.79
CA MET A 65 1.88 -2.38 7.52
C MET A 65 2.88 -3.42 6.98
N VAL A 66 3.76 -3.01 6.05
CA VAL A 66 4.79 -3.90 5.49
C VAL A 66 5.78 -4.28 6.58
N ASN A 67 6.25 -3.30 7.36
CA ASN A 67 7.16 -3.56 8.47
C ASN A 67 6.54 -4.55 9.48
N THR A 68 5.26 -4.37 9.82
CA THR A 68 4.53 -5.25 10.75
C THR A 68 4.48 -6.71 10.28
N LEU A 69 4.33 -6.94 8.97
CA LEU A 69 4.34 -8.30 8.42
C LEU A 69 5.72 -8.98 8.48
N CYS A 70 6.80 -8.20 8.48
CA CYS A 70 8.18 -8.73 8.50
C CYS A 70 8.70 -9.10 9.91
N GLU A 71 8.01 -8.69 10.98
CA GLU A 71 8.40 -9.00 12.37
C GLU A 71 8.03 -10.46 12.77
N ASP A 72 8.67 -11.04 13.79
CA ASP A 72 8.48 -12.45 14.22
C ASP A 72 7.09 -12.73 14.88
N ASP A 73 6.60 -13.97 14.80
CA ASP A 73 5.19 -14.42 14.95
C ASP A 73 4.62 -14.54 16.37
N ARG A 74 5.44 -14.45 17.43
CA ARG A 74 5.03 -15.02 18.73
C ARG A 74 3.98 -14.21 19.53
N VAL A 75 3.62 -12.99 19.14
CA VAL A 75 2.71 -12.11 19.93
C VAL A 75 1.72 -11.30 19.07
N VAL A 76 1.70 -11.47 17.75
CA VAL A 76 1.33 -10.37 16.83
C VAL A 76 0.26 -10.76 15.79
N CYS A 77 -0.49 -11.84 16.02
CA CYS A 77 -1.44 -12.40 15.02
C CYS A 77 -2.49 -11.38 14.56
N ASP A 78 -3.14 -10.67 15.49
CA ASP A 78 -4.19 -9.68 15.19
C ASP A 78 -3.71 -8.55 14.28
N VAL A 79 -2.54 -7.98 14.59
CA VAL A 79 -2.03 -6.81 13.87
C VAL A 79 -1.36 -7.21 12.55
N LYS A 80 -0.83 -8.43 12.44
CA LYS A 80 -0.48 -9.04 11.14
C LYS A 80 -1.71 -9.28 10.27
N HIS A 81 -2.81 -9.76 10.86
CA HIS A 81 -4.07 -9.93 10.14
C HIS A 81 -4.61 -8.58 9.61
N LEU A 82 -4.59 -7.54 10.44
CA LEU A 82 -4.96 -6.18 10.01
C LEU A 82 -4.08 -5.70 8.84
N SER A 83 -2.76 -5.84 8.97
CA SER A 83 -1.81 -5.45 7.92
C SER A 83 -2.02 -6.22 6.62
N SER A 84 -2.25 -7.52 6.71
CA SER A 84 -2.55 -8.39 5.56
C SER A 84 -3.85 -7.94 4.87
N THR A 85 -4.91 -7.70 5.64
CA THR A 85 -6.20 -7.25 5.11
C THR A 85 -6.08 -5.95 4.30
N VAL A 86 -5.35 -4.97 4.82
CA VAL A 86 -5.11 -3.69 4.13
C VAL A 86 -4.33 -3.89 2.84
N LEU A 87 -3.30 -4.73 2.84
CA LEU A 87 -2.48 -4.99 1.66
C LEU A 87 -3.22 -5.82 0.60
N THR A 88 -4.08 -6.76 1.01
CA THR A 88 -4.98 -7.47 0.09
C THR A 88 -5.99 -6.51 -0.55
N LYS A 89 -6.48 -5.51 0.20
CA LYS A 89 -7.36 -4.46 -0.35
C LYS A 89 -6.66 -3.60 -1.40
N MET A 90 -5.38 -3.27 -1.19
CA MET A 90 -4.56 -2.59 -2.22
C MET A 90 -4.47 -3.43 -3.50
N GLU A 91 -4.15 -4.71 -3.37
CA GLU A 91 -4.02 -5.64 -4.51
C GLU A 91 -5.35 -5.77 -5.27
N ALA A 92 -6.47 -5.96 -4.56
CA ALA A 92 -7.80 -6.00 -5.17
C ALA A 92 -8.17 -4.68 -5.88
N GLY A 93 -7.74 -3.53 -5.35
CA GLY A 93 -7.92 -2.23 -5.99
C GLY A 93 -7.17 -2.12 -7.33
N PHE A 94 -5.94 -2.67 -7.40
CA PHE A 94 -5.19 -2.78 -8.64
C PHE A 94 -5.84 -3.76 -9.61
N GLU A 95 -6.26 -4.94 -9.15
CA GLU A 95 -6.96 -5.93 -9.97
C GLU A 95 -8.18 -5.33 -10.63
N ARG A 96 -8.99 -4.56 -9.88
CA ARG A 96 -10.16 -3.88 -10.43
C ARG A 96 -9.79 -2.87 -11.50
N CYS A 97 -8.73 -2.09 -11.29
CA CYS A 97 -8.24 -1.15 -12.30
C CYS A 97 -7.75 -1.88 -13.56
N PHE A 98 -7.06 -3.01 -13.41
CA PHE A 98 -6.61 -3.82 -14.55
C PHE A 98 -7.77 -4.47 -15.30
N LEU A 99 -8.83 -4.92 -14.61
CA LEU A 99 -10.05 -5.40 -15.25
C LEU A 99 -10.68 -4.31 -16.12
N ASP A 100 -10.79 -3.09 -15.59
CA ASP A 100 -11.35 -1.94 -16.33
C ASP A 100 -10.48 -1.56 -17.55
N VAL A 101 -9.17 -1.84 -17.52
CA VAL A 101 -8.26 -1.63 -18.67
C VAL A 101 -8.32 -2.79 -19.67
N GLN A 102 -8.43 -4.04 -19.21
CA GLN A 102 -8.48 -5.23 -20.06
C GLN A 102 -9.72 -5.24 -20.95
N GLU A 103 -10.86 -4.77 -20.46
CA GLU A 103 -12.06 -4.61 -21.31
C GLU A 103 -11.82 -3.60 -22.46
N ALA A 104 -10.84 -2.69 -22.30
CA ALA A 104 -10.47 -1.69 -23.29
C ALA A 104 -9.22 -2.03 -24.12
N ALA A 105 -8.42 -3.02 -23.71
CA ALA A 105 -7.12 -3.35 -24.32
C ALA A 105 -6.74 -4.84 -24.17
N SER A 106 -5.96 -5.38 -25.10
CA SER A 106 -5.47 -6.76 -25.06
C SER A 106 -4.25 -6.93 -24.14
N MET A 107 -4.43 -6.76 -22.83
CA MET A 107 -3.39 -7.06 -21.83
C MET A 107 -2.87 -8.49 -22.00
N LYS A 108 -1.55 -8.68 -21.91
CA LYS A 108 -0.93 -10.01 -22.02
C LYS A 108 -1.10 -10.87 -20.77
N LEU A 109 -1.13 -10.23 -19.60
CA LEU A 109 -1.30 -10.89 -18.31
C LEU A 109 -2.75 -10.80 -17.86
N SER A 110 -3.17 -11.76 -17.02
CA SER A 110 -4.46 -11.62 -16.34
C SER A 110 -4.42 -10.44 -15.36
N PRO A 111 -5.54 -9.73 -15.15
CA PRO A 111 -5.63 -8.65 -14.17
C PRO A 111 -5.15 -9.05 -12.77
N GLN A 112 -5.44 -10.28 -12.36
CA GLN A 112 -4.99 -10.86 -11.10
C GLN A 112 -3.46 -10.92 -11.02
N THR A 113 -2.82 -11.41 -12.09
CA THR A 113 -1.36 -11.56 -12.15
C THR A 113 -0.69 -10.19 -12.15
N ALA A 114 -1.21 -9.25 -12.95
CA ALA A 114 -0.69 -7.88 -12.99
C ALA A 114 -0.84 -7.18 -11.62
N ALA A 115 -1.96 -7.36 -10.93
CA ALA A 115 -2.19 -6.82 -9.60
C ALA A 115 -1.22 -7.40 -8.57
N SER A 116 -1.01 -8.71 -8.57
CA SER A 116 -0.06 -9.38 -7.69
C SER A 116 1.38 -8.91 -7.90
N ILE A 117 1.80 -8.73 -9.16
CA ILE A 117 3.10 -8.14 -9.51
C ILE A 117 3.19 -6.71 -8.97
N MET A 118 2.20 -5.84 -9.23
CA MET A 118 2.21 -4.47 -8.72
C MET A 118 2.26 -4.41 -7.20
N ALA A 119 1.44 -5.20 -6.50
CA ALA A 119 1.42 -5.25 -5.05
C ALA A 119 2.77 -5.68 -4.48
N THR A 120 3.42 -6.67 -5.09
CA THR A 120 4.76 -7.13 -4.72
C THR A 120 5.81 -6.02 -4.92
N GLN A 121 5.76 -5.33 -6.06
CA GLN A 121 6.70 -4.27 -6.39
C GLN A 121 6.52 -3.05 -5.48
N ILE A 122 5.29 -2.70 -5.10
CA ILE A 122 5.02 -1.65 -4.12
C ILE A 122 5.57 -2.02 -2.75
N LYS A 123 5.40 -3.28 -2.30
CA LYS A 123 5.99 -3.76 -1.03
C LYS A 123 7.52 -3.62 -1.06
N GLY A 124 8.17 -4.04 -2.14
CA GLY A 124 9.62 -3.88 -2.33
C GLY A 124 10.06 -2.41 -2.40
N ALA A 125 9.28 -1.55 -3.07
CA ALA A 125 9.54 -0.12 -3.14
C ALA A 125 9.55 0.55 -1.75
N ARG A 126 8.72 0.07 -0.80
CA ARG A 126 8.76 0.55 0.60
C ARG A 126 10.08 0.21 1.30
N VAL A 127 10.72 -0.90 0.94
CA VAL A 127 12.04 -1.25 1.45
C VAL A 127 13.11 -0.33 0.83
N ARG A 128 13.09 -0.15 -0.50
CA ARG A 128 13.99 0.80 -1.19
C ARG A 128 13.88 2.23 -0.65
N GLN A 129 12.68 2.65 -0.26
CA GLN A 129 12.44 3.94 0.38
C GLN A 129 13.21 4.07 1.72
N ARG A 130 13.26 2.99 2.52
CA ARG A 130 14.05 2.93 3.77
C ARG A 130 15.55 2.91 3.50
N GLU A 131 15.98 2.32 2.38
CA GLU A 131 17.38 2.34 1.92
C GLU A 131 17.82 3.71 1.40
N GLY A 132 16.92 4.70 1.32
CA GLY A 132 17.22 6.06 0.92
C GLY A 132 17.11 6.33 -0.57
N VAL A 133 16.52 5.42 -1.36
CA VAL A 133 16.19 5.68 -2.76
C VAL A 133 15.17 6.81 -2.83
N SER A 134 15.39 7.78 -3.72
CA SER A 134 14.49 8.91 -3.93
C SER A 134 13.07 8.44 -4.30
N ASN A 135 12.07 9.04 -3.66
CA ASN A 135 10.66 8.80 -3.96
C ASN A 135 10.33 9.05 -5.44
N GLN A 136 10.96 10.05 -6.08
CA GLN A 136 10.76 10.32 -7.50
C GLN A 136 11.22 9.16 -8.40
N VAL A 137 12.35 8.53 -8.04
CA VAL A 137 12.86 7.34 -8.74
C VAL A 137 11.92 6.16 -8.54
N ILE A 138 11.48 5.93 -7.30
CA ILE A 138 10.53 4.86 -6.98
C ILE A 138 9.21 5.02 -7.77
N VAL A 139 8.63 6.22 -7.78
CA VAL A 139 7.38 6.49 -8.50
C VAL A 139 7.57 6.26 -9.99
N LYS A 140 8.68 6.72 -10.56
CA LYS A 140 8.99 6.52 -11.98
C LYS A 140 9.11 5.03 -12.31
N ASP A 141 9.89 4.26 -11.56
CA ASP A 141 10.06 2.82 -11.77
C ASP A 141 8.71 2.08 -11.72
N LEU A 142 7.85 2.44 -10.76
CA LEU A 142 6.51 1.84 -10.63
C LEU A 142 5.55 2.26 -11.75
N GLN A 143 5.67 3.48 -12.27
CA GLN A 143 4.90 3.95 -13.43
C GLN A 143 5.33 3.25 -14.72
N ASP A 144 6.64 3.07 -14.93
CA ASP A 144 7.19 2.37 -16.09
C ASP A 144 6.75 0.89 -16.06
N LEU A 145 6.78 0.25 -14.89
CA LEU A 145 6.21 -1.09 -14.69
C LEU A 145 4.72 -1.13 -14.99
N LEU A 146 3.95 -0.17 -14.46
CA LEU A 146 2.50 -0.12 -14.68
C LEU A 146 2.16 -0.05 -16.18
N GLN A 147 2.90 0.75 -16.95
CA GLN A 147 2.73 0.83 -18.39
C GLN A 147 3.02 -0.51 -19.08
N GLN A 148 4.08 -1.21 -18.68
CA GLN A 148 4.42 -2.53 -19.22
C GLN A 148 3.36 -3.59 -18.92
N LEU A 149 2.76 -3.55 -17.73
CA LEU A 149 1.72 -4.49 -17.34
C LEU A 149 0.40 -4.27 -18.08
N MET A 150 0.15 -3.04 -18.54
CA MET A 150 -1.03 -2.69 -19.34
C MET A 150 -0.87 -2.93 -20.85
N ALA A 151 0.35 -3.23 -21.32
CA ALA A 151 0.69 -3.47 -22.73
C ALA A 151 0.65 -4.96 -23.12
#